data_AF-A0A923W485-F1
#
_entry.id   AF-A0A923W485-F1
#
_cell.length_a   1.000
_cell.length_b   1.000
_cell.length_c   1.000
_cell.angle_alpha   90.00
_cell.angle_beta   90.00
_cell.angle_gamma   90.00
#
_symmetry.space_group_name_H-M   'P 1'
#
loop_
_entity.id
_entity.type
_entity.pdbx_description
1 polymer ?
#
loop_
_entity_poly.entity_id
_entity_poly.type
_entity_poly.pdbx_seq_one_letter_code
_entity_poly.pdbx_strand_id
1 'polypeptide(L)'
;MNRRRWLTRVPAWLLAAAAARSALPGAQAAGLASYTVPIGQLEQAVAGRFPLRYPVGGLFELSLLAPRLRLLPEATRLGTDLTVQASGPALRRSYGGAFELDFALRYEALDRTVRAHQPRVRSLRFADLPPGPAELLNTYGPILAEQALGDAVLHTLRPQDLALPEAMGLQPGSITVTAAGLAISFVPSPRR
;
A
#
# COMPACT_ATOMS: atom_id res chain seq x y z
N MET A 1 77.60 47.81 27.62
CA MET A 1 76.17 47.43 27.46
C MET A 1 75.98 46.68 26.15
N ASN A 2 75.74 45.38 26.24
CA ASN A 2 75.80 44.43 25.13
C ASN A 2 74.65 44.60 24.14
N ARG A 3 75.03 44.89 22.90
CA ARG A 3 74.18 44.87 21.72
C ARG A 3 74.58 43.64 20.91
N ARG A 4 73.62 42.80 20.50
CA ARG A 4 73.48 42.23 19.13
C ARG A 4 72.92 40.81 19.08
N ARG A 5 71.86 40.70 18.26
CA ARG A 5 71.62 39.70 17.20
C ARG A 5 71.23 38.29 17.65
N TRP A 6 69.91 38.11 17.78
CA TRP A 6 69.28 36.80 17.63
C TRP A 6 68.85 36.57 16.18
N LEU A 7 69.00 35.32 15.77
CA LEU A 7 69.03 34.81 14.40
C LEU A 7 67.65 34.76 13.73
N THR A 8 67.67 35.11 12.44
CA THR A 8 66.74 34.79 11.35
C THR A 8 66.57 33.26 11.19
N ARG A 9 65.50 32.63 10.66
CA ARG A 9 64.75 32.76 9.38
C ARG A 9 63.47 31.89 9.45
N VAL A 10 62.31 32.43 9.05
CA VAL A 10 61.48 32.13 7.84
C VAL A 10 60.66 30.81 7.87
N PRO A 11 59.33 30.86 7.63
CA PRO A 11 58.41 29.72 7.68
C PRO A 11 58.33 28.97 6.34
N ALA A 12 58.01 27.69 6.38
CA ALA A 12 57.68 26.89 5.20
C ALA A 12 56.32 26.22 5.39
N TRP A 13 55.28 26.89 4.89
CA TRP A 13 54.00 26.28 4.60
C TRP A 13 54.15 25.44 3.33
N LEU A 14 53.82 24.14 3.41
CA LEU A 14 53.69 23.29 2.23
C LEU A 14 52.21 22.94 2.01
N LEU A 15 51.76 23.30 0.82
CA LEU A 15 50.43 23.09 0.25
C LEU A 15 50.35 21.74 -0.48
N ALA A 16 49.14 21.19 -0.46
CA ALA A 16 48.42 20.50 -1.54
C ALA A 16 48.74 19.03 -1.92
N ALA A 17 47.75 18.17 -1.71
CA ALA A 17 47.18 17.24 -2.71
C ALA A 17 45.79 16.80 -2.21
N ALA A 18 44.68 17.31 -2.72
CA ALA A 18 44.01 16.92 -3.97
C ALA A 18 43.47 15.48 -3.97
N ALA A 19 42.26 15.28 -3.45
CA ALA A 19 41.35 14.23 -3.91
C ALA A 19 39.93 14.82 -3.96
N ALA A 20 39.52 15.16 -5.18
CA ALA A 20 38.18 15.62 -5.52
C ALA A 20 37.29 14.44 -5.89
N ARG A 21 35.97 14.65 -5.74
CA ARG A 21 34.83 13.89 -6.29
C ARG A 21 34.56 12.54 -5.60
N SER A 22 33.37 12.26 -5.11
CA SER A 22 32.05 12.68 -5.59
C SER A 22 31.05 12.59 -4.44
N ALA A 23 30.38 13.71 -4.15
CA ALA A 23 29.09 13.65 -3.49
C ALA A 23 28.15 12.92 -4.46
N LEU A 24 27.75 11.70 -4.12
CA LEU A 24 26.50 11.14 -4.64
C LEU A 24 25.39 11.96 -3.97
N PRO A 25 24.58 12.74 -4.71
CA PRO A 25 23.25 13.04 -4.22
C PRO A 25 22.49 11.71 -4.28
N GLY A 26 22.55 10.96 -3.19
CA GLY A 26 21.65 9.84 -2.97
C GLY A 26 20.22 10.37 -3.10
N ALA A 27 19.55 9.93 -4.15
CA ALA A 27 18.13 10.10 -4.39
C ALA A 27 17.60 11.50 -4.02
N GLN A 28 17.87 12.49 -4.87
CA GLN A 28 16.76 13.35 -5.23
C GLN A 28 15.73 12.42 -5.87
N ALA A 29 14.83 11.87 -5.05
CA ALA A 29 13.49 11.57 -5.49
C ALA A 29 13.01 12.88 -6.10
N ALA A 30 13.25 13.03 -7.41
CA ALA A 30 12.68 14.10 -8.19
C ALA A 30 11.23 14.16 -7.74
N GLY A 31 10.81 15.32 -7.25
CA GLY A 31 9.43 15.60 -6.90
C GLY A 31 8.58 15.53 -8.16
N LEU A 32 8.47 14.33 -8.73
CA LEU A 32 7.41 13.93 -9.62
C LEU A 32 6.17 14.26 -8.81
N ALA A 33 5.35 15.16 -9.36
CA ALA A 33 4.06 15.49 -8.80
C ALA A 33 3.44 14.19 -8.32
N SER A 34 3.11 14.07 -7.04
CA SER A 34 2.53 12.87 -6.48
C SER A 34 1.17 13.23 -5.93
N TYR A 35 0.19 12.40 -6.25
CA TYR A 35 -1.17 12.58 -5.77
C TYR A 35 -1.39 11.63 -4.60
N THR A 36 -1.75 12.20 -3.44
CA THR A 36 -1.95 11.43 -2.21
C THR A 36 -3.43 11.26 -1.91
N VAL A 37 -3.87 10.00 -1.77
CA VAL A 37 -5.23 9.64 -1.32
C VAL A 37 -5.17 9.25 0.16
N PRO A 38 -5.89 9.95 1.05
CA PRO A 38 -5.88 9.65 2.48
C PRO A 38 -6.57 8.32 2.77
N ILE A 39 -6.14 7.62 3.83
CA ILE A 39 -6.69 6.31 4.20
C ILE A 39 -8.21 6.32 4.40
N GLY A 40 -8.77 7.36 5.02
CA GLY A 40 -10.21 7.47 5.25
C GLY A 40 -11.03 7.49 3.96
N GLN A 41 -10.50 8.04 2.87
CA GLN A 41 -11.15 8.01 1.56
C GLN A 41 -11.11 6.60 0.95
N LEU A 42 -10.00 5.88 1.12
CA LEU A 42 -9.87 4.49 0.68
C LEU A 42 -10.83 3.58 1.45
N GLU A 43 -10.94 3.77 2.77
CA GLU A 43 -11.88 3.03 3.62
C GLU A 43 -13.33 3.25 3.20
N GLN A 44 -13.72 4.51 2.94
CA GLN A 44 -15.06 4.83 2.45
C GLN A 44 -15.36 4.16 1.10
N ALA A 45 -14.41 4.18 0.17
CA ALA A 45 -14.57 3.55 -1.14
C ALA A 45 -14.80 2.03 -1.01
N VAL A 46 -14.04 1.36 -0.15
CA VAL A 46 -14.21 -0.08 0.10
C VAL A 46 -15.51 -0.36 0.84
N ALA A 47 -15.82 0.42 1.88
CA ALA A 47 -16.98 0.21 2.74
C ALA A 47 -18.30 0.20 1.96
N GLY A 48 -18.40 0.97 0.86
CA GLY A 48 -19.58 0.99 -0.01
C GLY A 48 -19.91 -0.35 -0.67
N ARG A 49 -18.98 -1.31 -0.71
CA ARG A 49 -19.22 -2.67 -1.21
C ARG A 49 -19.77 -3.62 -0.17
N PHE A 50 -19.71 -3.27 1.11
CA PHE A 50 -20.07 -4.14 2.21
C PHE A 50 -21.47 -3.82 2.73
N PRO A 51 -22.19 -4.81 3.31
CA PRO A 51 -21.75 -6.18 3.56
C PRO A 51 -21.74 -7.07 2.32
N LEU A 52 -20.82 -8.04 2.28
CA LEU A 52 -20.74 -9.06 1.22
C LEU A 52 -21.18 -10.41 1.76
N ARG A 53 -21.91 -11.19 0.96
CA ARG A 53 -22.45 -12.50 1.35
C ARG A 53 -21.97 -13.58 0.40
N TYR A 54 -21.38 -14.64 0.94
CA TYR A 54 -20.83 -15.74 0.17
C TYR A 54 -21.41 -17.08 0.63
N PRO A 55 -22.15 -17.79 -0.23
CA PRO A 55 -22.60 -19.14 0.08
C PRO A 55 -21.42 -20.12 -0.02
N VAL A 56 -21.25 -20.98 0.98
CA VAL A 56 -20.20 -22.00 1.02
C VAL A 56 -20.85 -23.38 0.93
N GLY A 57 -20.77 -23.99 -0.25
CA GLY A 57 -21.27 -25.35 -0.50
C GLY A 57 -22.78 -25.54 -0.25
N GLY A 58 -23.56 -24.46 -0.15
CA GLY A 58 -24.99 -24.50 0.18
C GLY A 58 -25.32 -24.88 1.64
N LEU A 59 -24.30 -25.09 2.47
CA LEU A 59 -24.46 -25.53 3.87
C LEU A 59 -24.54 -24.36 4.83
N PHE A 60 -23.78 -23.30 4.56
CA PHE A 60 -23.75 -22.07 5.32
C PHE A 60 -23.32 -20.90 4.43
N GLU A 61 -23.57 -19.69 4.91
CA GLU A 61 -23.24 -18.41 4.30
C GLU A 61 -22.24 -17.66 5.19
N LEU A 62 -21.27 -17.01 4.55
CA LEU A 62 -20.35 -16.07 5.18
C LEU A 62 -20.77 -14.64 4.85
N SER A 63 -21.11 -13.87 5.87
CA SER A 63 -21.35 -12.43 5.76
C SER A 63 -20.12 -11.66 6.22
N LEU A 64 -19.47 -10.94 5.32
CA LEU A 64 -18.33 -10.07 5.60
C LEU A 64 -18.85 -8.66 5.84
N LEU A 65 -18.45 -8.07 6.96
CA LEU A 65 -18.79 -6.69 7.31
C LEU A 65 -17.72 -5.73 6.81
N ALA A 66 -18.05 -4.43 6.84
CA ALA A 66 -17.18 -3.37 6.35
C ALA A 66 -15.76 -3.48 6.96
N PRO A 67 -14.72 -3.48 6.13
CA PRO A 67 -13.34 -3.60 6.58
C PRO A 67 -12.83 -2.31 7.24
N ARG A 68 -11.84 -2.47 8.12
CA ARG A 68 -10.93 -1.38 8.51
C ARG A 68 -9.60 -1.54 7.79
N LEU A 69 -9.08 -0.48 7.20
CA LEU A 69 -7.83 -0.52 6.45
C LEU A 69 -6.66 -0.11 7.37
N ARG A 70 -5.48 -0.66 7.08
CA ARG A 70 -4.22 -0.31 7.71
C ARG A 70 -3.17 -0.07 6.65
N LEU A 71 -2.39 1.00 6.79
CA LEU A 71 -1.28 1.29 5.89
C LEU A 71 -0.10 0.38 6.27
N LEU A 72 0.48 -0.33 5.29
CA LEU A 72 1.70 -1.13 5.46
C LEU A 72 2.78 -0.62 4.47
N PRO A 73 3.40 0.55 4.74
CA PRO A 73 4.35 1.18 3.81
C PRO A 73 5.56 0.29 3.43
N GLU A 74 6.06 -0.48 4.38
CA GLU A 74 7.25 -1.33 4.29
C GLU A 74 7.04 -2.47 3.28
N ALA A 75 5.79 -2.89 3.10
CA ALA A 75 5.39 -3.89 2.11
C ALA A 75 4.75 -3.28 0.86
N THR A 76 4.52 -1.95 0.83
CA THR A 76 3.74 -1.26 -0.20
C THR A 76 2.34 -1.90 -0.39
N ARG A 77 1.68 -2.21 0.73
CA ARG A 77 0.39 -2.92 0.76
C ARG A 77 -0.59 -2.25 1.73
N LEU A 78 -1.87 -2.56 1.56
CA LEU A 78 -2.90 -2.23 2.54
C LEU A 78 -3.27 -3.50 3.30
N GLY A 79 -3.16 -3.43 4.62
CA GLY A 79 -3.72 -4.42 5.53
C GLY A 79 -5.21 -4.17 5.73
N THR A 80 -5.94 -5.21 6.08
CA THR A 80 -7.38 -5.14 6.29
C THR A 80 -7.82 -6.08 7.38
N ASP A 81 -8.63 -5.56 8.29
CA ASP A 81 -9.28 -6.33 9.34
C ASP A 81 -10.79 -6.33 9.09
N LEU A 82 -11.35 -7.52 8.84
CA LEU A 82 -12.77 -7.73 8.60
C LEU A 82 -13.39 -8.53 9.72
N THR A 83 -14.64 -8.18 10.08
CA THR A 83 -15.50 -9.06 10.86
C THR A 83 -16.27 -9.97 9.90
N VAL A 84 -16.27 -11.27 10.17
CA VAL A 84 -16.98 -12.28 9.39
C VAL A 84 -18.01 -12.97 10.26
N GLN A 85 -19.18 -13.25 9.71
CA GLN A 85 -20.21 -14.02 10.38
C GLN A 85 -20.55 -15.24 9.53
N ALA A 86 -20.45 -16.43 10.12
CA ALA A 86 -20.86 -17.67 9.49
C ALA A 86 -22.23 -18.08 10.03
N SER A 87 -23.20 -18.33 9.16
CA SER A 87 -24.56 -18.74 9.55
C SER A 87 -25.18 -19.68 8.52
N GLY A 88 -26.08 -20.58 8.92
CA GLY A 88 -26.76 -21.46 7.98
C GLY A 88 -27.33 -22.73 8.60
N PRO A 89 -28.04 -23.55 7.82
CA PRO A 89 -28.74 -24.74 8.31
C PRO A 89 -27.79 -25.82 8.86
N ALA A 90 -26.55 -25.89 8.36
CA ALA A 90 -25.55 -26.83 8.89
C ALA A 90 -24.90 -26.37 10.20
N LEU A 91 -25.13 -25.12 10.62
CA LEU A 91 -24.56 -24.53 11.82
C LEU A 91 -25.63 -24.43 12.92
N ARG A 92 -25.25 -24.76 14.16
CA ARG A 92 -26.18 -24.69 15.31
C ARG A 92 -26.63 -23.26 15.64
N ARG A 93 -25.80 -22.28 15.31
CA ARG A 93 -25.99 -20.84 15.53
C ARG A 93 -25.10 -20.06 14.57
N SER A 94 -25.24 -18.74 14.56
CA SER A 94 -24.28 -17.86 13.88
C SER A 94 -22.97 -17.77 14.68
N TYR A 95 -21.84 -17.84 13.99
CA TYR A 95 -20.51 -17.74 14.56
C TYR A 95 -19.81 -16.48 14.07
N GLY A 96 -19.35 -15.63 14.99
CA GLY A 96 -18.50 -14.50 14.69
C GLY A 96 -17.05 -14.94 14.51
N GLY A 97 -16.38 -14.31 13.55
CA GLY A 97 -14.98 -14.52 13.24
C GLY A 97 -14.27 -13.24 12.82
N ALA A 98 -12.95 -13.32 12.77
CA ALA A 98 -12.08 -12.28 12.28
C ALA A 98 -11.35 -12.79 11.02
N PHE A 99 -11.30 -11.94 10.00
CA PHE A 99 -10.59 -12.20 8.76
C PHE A 99 -9.60 -11.08 8.50
N GLU A 100 -8.32 -11.42 8.58
CA GLU A 100 -7.22 -10.50 8.35
C GLU A 100 -6.57 -10.85 7.02
N LEU A 101 -6.35 -9.85 6.19
CA LEU A 101 -5.69 -9.99 4.91
C LEU A 101 -4.90 -8.72 4.56
N ASP A 102 -4.08 -8.80 3.53
CA ASP A 102 -3.45 -7.64 2.92
C ASP A 102 -3.41 -7.75 1.41
N PHE A 103 -3.50 -6.63 0.71
CA PHE A 103 -3.49 -6.59 -0.75
C PHE A 103 -2.55 -5.50 -1.26
N ALA A 104 -2.04 -5.72 -2.47
CA ALA A 104 -1.27 -4.72 -3.19
C ALA A 104 -2.22 -3.87 -4.05
N LEU A 105 -1.72 -2.76 -4.58
CA LEU A 105 -2.51 -1.84 -5.40
C LEU A 105 -1.96 -1.75 -6.81
N ARG A 106 -2.85 -1.73 -7.79
CA ARG A 106 -2.51 -1.54 -9.21
C ARG A 106 -3.34 -0.43 -9.82
N TYR A 107 -2.76 0.28 -10.79
CA TYR A 107 -3.47 1.26 -11.60
C TYR A 107 -4.03 0.54 -12.83
N GLU A 108 -5.32 0.74 -13.10
CA GLU A 108 -6.00 0.28 -14.29
C GLU A 108 -6.22 1.50 -15.21
N ALA A 109 -5.48 1.54 -16.32
CA ALA A 109 -5.51 2.69 -17.22
C ALA A 109 -6.81 2.77 -18.03
N LEU A 110 -7.49 1.65 -18.24
CA LEU A 110 -8.72 1.58 -19.04
C LEU A 110 -9.85 2.42 -18.47
N ASP A 111 -10.00 2.44 -17.15
CA ASP A 111 -11.05 3.20 -16.45
C ASP A 111 -10.50 4.18 -15.40
N ARG A 112 -9.17 4.34 -15.35
CA ARG A 112 -8.44 5.27 -14.47
C ARG A 112 -8.66 4.96 -12.99
N THR A 113 -8.77 3.69 -12.65
CA THR A 113 -9.01 3.24 -11.27
C THR A 113 -7.75 2.71 -10.61
N VAL A 114 -7.65 2.92 -9.31
CA VAL A 114 -6.73 2.21 -8.43
C VAL A 114 -7.48 1.03 -7.84
N ARG A 115 -6.98 -0.18 -8.08
CA ARG A 115 -7.61 -1.42 -7.69
C ARG A 115 -6.75 -2.25 -6.74
N ALA A 116 -7.42 -2.91 -5.81
CA ALA A 116 -6.82 -3.98 -5.02
C ALA A 116 -6.48 -5.16 -5.94
N HIS A 117 -5.30 -5.75 -5.74
CA HIS A 117 -4.88 -6.95 -6.44
C HIS A 117 -3.99 -7.81 -5.56
N GLN A 118 -3.89 -9.10 -5.90
CA GLN A 118 -3.12 -10.09 -5.15
C GLN A 118 -3.43 -10.09 -3.63
N PRO A 119 -4.71 -10.18 -3.22
CA PRO A 119 -5.05 -10.32 -1.81
C PRO A 119 -4.37 -11.55 -1.21
N ARG A 120 -3.87 -11.42 0.01
CA ARG A 120 -3.20 -12.47 0.76
C ARG A 120 -3.88 -12.61 2.10
N VAL A 121 -4.32 -13.82 2.42
CA VAL A 121 -4.88 -14.13 3.72
C VAL A 121 -3.76 -14.14 4.75
N ARG A 122 -3.93 -13.40 5.84
CA ARG A 122 -3.07 -13.45 7.02
C ARG A 122 -3.64 -14.40 8.06
N SER A 123 -4.93 -14.28 8.34
CA SER A 123 -5.62 -15.18 9.24
C SER A 123 -7.13 -15.18 8.98
N LEU A 124 -7.76 -16.32 9.16
CA LEU A 124 -9.21 -16.46 9.24
C LEU A 124 -9.51 -17.30 10.47
N ARG A 125 -10.18 -16.70 11.45
CA ARG A 125 -10.38 -17.34 12.76
C ARG A 125 -11.82 -17.18 13.23
N PHE A 126 -12.36 -18.25 13.80
CA PHE A 126 -13.66 -18.28 14.46
C PHE A 126 -13.47 -18.89 15.83
N ALA A 127 -13.85 -18.19 16.90
CA ALA A 127 -13.51 -18.61 18.26
C ALA A 127 -14.17 -19.94 18.67
N ASP A 128 -15.47 -20.09 18.36
CA ASP A 128 -16.28 -21.23 18.84
C ASP A 128 -16.64 -22.21 17.72
N LEU A 129 -16.02 -22.10 16.55
CA LEU A 129 -16.38 -22.95 15.42
C LEU A 129 -15.77 -24.35 15.60
N PRO A 130 -16.55 -25.43 15.38
CA PRO A 130 -16.02 -26.79 15.44
C PRO A 130 -14.86 -27.00 14.45
N PRO A 131 -13.92 -27.93 14.73
CA PRO A 131 -12.69 -28.08 13.95
C PRO A 131 -12.94 -28.41 12.47
N GLY A 132 -13.92 -29.26 12.15
CA GLY A 132 -14.22 -29.64 10.75
C GLY A 132 -14.59 -28.43 9.86
N PRO A 133 -15.64 -27.65 10.19
CA PRO A 133 -15.96 -26.43 9.47
C PRO A 133 -14.81 -25.40 9.45
N ALA A 134 -14.01 -25.30 10.52
CA ALA A 134 -12.88 -24.39 10.57
C ALA A 134 -11.78 -24.75 9.55
N GLU A 135 -11.46 -26.03 9.37
CA GLU A 135 -10.50 -26.48 8.35
C GLU A 135 -10.97 -26.16 6.94
N LEU A 136 -12.25 -26.42 6.63
CA LEU A 136 -12.84 -26.09 5.33
C LEU A 136 -12.73 -24.59 5.04
N LEU A 137 -13.02 -23.75 6.04
CA LEU A 137 -12.93 -22.30 5.91
C LEU A 137 -11.48 -21.83 5.67
N ASN A 138 -10.50 -22.45 6.31
CA ASN A 138 -9.09 -22.14 6.07
C ASN A 138 -8.69 -22.44 4.62
N THR A 139 -9.17 -23.55 4.03
CA THR A 139 -8.96 -23.86 2.61
C THR A 139 -9.68 -22.86 1.70
N TYR A 140 -10.86 -22.38 2.09
CA TYR A 140 -11.64 -21.44 1.29
C TYR A 140 -11.15 -19.99 1.40
N GLY A 141 -10.38 -19.66 2.44
CA GLY A 141 -9.89 -18.30 2.74
C GLY A 141 -9.31 -17.56 1.53
N PRO A 142 -8.40 -18.13 0.73
CA PRO A 142 -7.86 -17.46 -0.45
C PRO A 142 -8.91 -17.09 -1.49
N ILE A 143 -9.87 -17.99 -1.76
CA ILE A 143 -10.98 -17.73 -2.70
C ILE A 143 -11.85 -16.60 -2.16
N LEU A 144 -12.16 -16.65 -0.86
CA LEU A 144 -12.93 -15.60 -0.19
C LEU A 144 -12.23 -14.23 -0.27
N ALA A 145 -10.90 -14.20 -0.13
CA ALA A 145 -10.11 -12.97 -0.22
C ALA A 145 -10.18 -12.35 -1.63
N GLU A 146 -10.01 -13.19 -2.66
CA GLU A 146 -10.13 -12.76 -4.06
C GLU A 146 -11.54 -12.27 -4.39
N GLN A 147 -12.58 -12.93 -3.89
CA GLN A 147 -13.95 -12.47 -4.12
C GLN A 147 -14.28 -11.17 -3.37
N ALA A 148 -13.82 -11.05 -2.12
CA ALA A 148 -14.11 -9.88 -1.30
C ALA A 148 -13.42 -8.62 -1.80
N LEU A 149 -12.14 -8.72 -2.19
CA LEU A 149 -11.29 -7.57 -2.45
C LEU A 149 -10.51 -7.65 -3.76
N GLY A 150 -10.52 -8.78 -4.48
CA GLY A 150 -9.96 -8.85 -5.82
C GLY A 150 -10.60 -7.80 -6.73
N ASP A 151 -9.76 -6.99 -7.37
CA ASP A 151 -10.12 -5.88 -8.24
C ASP A 151 -11.06 -4.84 -7.61
N ALA A 152 -11.11 -4.76 -6.27
CA ALA A 152 -11.87 -3.70 -5.62
C ALA A 152 -11.31 -2.33 -5.96
N VAL A 153 -12.18 -1.42 -6.40
CA VAL A 153 -11.79 -0.04 -6.71
C VAL A 153 -11.67 0.73 -5.39
N LEU A 154 -10.47 1.19 -5.08
CA LEU A 154 -10.19 2.03 -3.91
C LEU A 154 -10.32 3.52 -4.24
N HIS A 155 -10.01 3.88 -5.48
CA HIS A 155 -10.01 5.27 -5.90
C HIS A 155 -10.14 5.35 -7.42
N THR A 156 -10.84 6.37 -7.91
CA THR A 156 -10.91 6.69 -9.33
C THR A 156 -10.27 8.05 -9.54
N LEU A 157 -9.21 8.10 -10.35
CA LEU A 157 -8.55 9.35 -10.70
C LEU A 157 -9.47 10.17 -11.60
N ARG A 158 -9.87 11.36 -11.13
CA ARG A 158 -10.77 12.21 -11.89
C ARG A 158 -10.00 12.85 -13.05
N PRO A 159 -10.65 13.21 -14.16
CA PRO A 159 -9.99 13.86 -15.29
C PRO A 159 -9.19 15.10 -14.89
N GLN A 160 -9.71 15.88 -13.95
CA GLN A 160 -9.04 17.07 -13.40
C GLN A 160 -7.75 16.75 -12.62
N ASP A 161 -7.67 15.59 -11.97
CA ASP A 161 -6.48 15.15 -11.22
C ASP A 161 -5.36 14.70 -12.20
N LEU A 162 -5.74 14.30 -13.42
CA LEU A 162 -4.84 13.86 -14.49
C LEU A 162 -4.46 14.96 -15.49
N ALA A 163 -5.30 15.98 -15.66
CA ALA A 163 -5.15 16.98 -16.73
C ALA A 163 -3.79 17.69 -16.72
N LEU A 164 -3.30 18.08 -15.55
CA LEU A 164 -1.98 18.73 -15.42
C LEU A 164 -0.84 17.75 -15.75
N PRO A 165 -0.75 16.56 -15.14
CA PRO A 165 0.21 15.54 -15.54
C PRO A 165 0.17 15.18 -17.04
N GLU A 166 -1.02 14.93 -17.59
CA GLU A 166 -1.21 14.56 -18.99
C GLU A 166 -0.74 15.66 -19.95
N ALA A 167 -1.02 16.94 -19.64
CA ALA A 167 -0.53 18.08 -20.42
C ALA A 167 1.00 18.21 -20.41
N MET A 168 1.65 17.70 -19.35
CA MET A 168 3.12 17.61 -19.25
C MET A 168 3.69 16.33 -19.89
N GLY A 169 2.85 15.52 -20.54
CA GLY A 169 3.24 14.23 -21.10
C GLY A 169 3.57 13.19 -20.02
N LEU A 170 2.97 13.30 -18.83
CA LEU A 170 3.10 12.35 -17.73
C LEU A 170 1.83 11.48 -17.62
N GLN A 171 2.00 10.26 -17.14
CA GLN A 171 0.92 9.33 -16.83
C GLN A 171 1.10 8.75 -15.42
N PRO A 172 0.02 8.27 -14.76
CA PRO A 172 0.14 7.56 -13.49
C PRO A 172 1.12 6.38 -13.61
N GLY A 173 2.07 6.34 -12.68
CA GLY A 173 3.14 5.35 -12.60
C GLY A 173 2.94 4.39 -11.44
N SER A 174 4.00 4.19 -10.64
CA SER A 174 3.94 3.32 -9.48
C SER A 174 3.01 3.89 -8.40
N ILE A 175 2.30 2.98 -7.75
CA ILE A 175 1.46 3.24 -6.60
C ILE A 175 2.22 2.76 -5.35
N THR A 176 2.41 3.65 -4.38
CA THR A 176 3.13 3.37 -3.15
C THR A 176 2.27 3.68 -1.93
N VAL A 177 2.28 2.78 -0.93
CA VAL A 177 1.64 3.04 0.36
C VAL A 177 2.62 3.79 1.25
N THR A 178 2.17 4.89 1.84
CA THR A 178 2.96 5.75 2.74
C THR A 178 2.25 5.86 4.09
N ALA A 179 2.93 6.43 5.09
CA ALA A 179 2.30 6.70 6.39
C ALA A 179 1.12 7.69 6.31
N ALA A 180 1.07 8.54 5.28
CA ALA A 180 -0.01 9.52 5.08
C ALA A 180 -1.20 8.95 4.28
N GLY A 181 -1.01 7.84 3.57
CA GLY A 181 -2.00 7.29 2.65
C GLY A 181 -1.36 6.71 1.38
N LEU A 182 -2.12 6.68 0.30
CA LEU A 182 -1.68 6.15 -0.97
C LEU A 182 -1.08 7.25 -1.85
N ALA A 183 0.19 7.10 -2.23
CA ALA A 183 0.84 8.00 -3.17
C ALA A 183 0.85 7.41 -4.58
N ILE A 184 0.37 8.17 -5.55
CA ILE A 184 0.43 7.86 -6.98
C ILE A 184 1.50 8.74 -7.59
N SER A 185 2.56 8.11 -8.09
CA SER A 185 3.61 8.82 -8.83
C SER A 185 3.17 9.05 -10.27
N PHE A 186 3.80 10.02 -10.93
CA PHE A 186 3.60 10.28 -12.34
C PHE A 186 4.92 10.14 -13.09
N VAL A 187 4.91 9.41 -14.19
CA VAL A 187 6.10 9.09 -15.00
C VAL A 187 5.90 9.57 -16.44
N PRO A 188 6.98 9.85 -17.20
CA PRO A 188 6.85 10.20 -18.61
C PRO A 188 6.07 9.14 -19.38
N SER A 189 5.06 9.58 -20.12
CA SER A 189 4.32 8.72 -21.04
C SER A 189 5.25 8.32 -22.18
N PRO A 190 5.31 7.03 -22.56
CA PRO A 190 6.03 6.62 -23.76
C PRO A 190 5.43 7.37 -24.95
N ARG A 191 6.27 8.09 -25.68
CA ARG A 191 5.86 8.75 -26.93
C ARG A 191 5.48 7.64 -27.91
N ARG A 192 4.22 7.61 -28.34
CA ARG A 192 3.77 6.78 -29.47
C ARG A 192 4.18 7.43 -30.79
#